data_AF-A0A8J7ZF42-F1
#
_entry.id   AF-A0A8J7ZF42-F1
#
_cell.length_a   1.000
_cell.length_b   1.000
_cell.length_c   1.000
_cell.angle_alpha   90.00
_cell.angle_beta   90.00
_cell.angle_gamma   90.00
#
_symmetry.space_group_name_H-M   'P 1'
#
loop_
_entity.id
_entity.type
_entity.pdbx_description
1 polymer ?
#
loop_
_entity_poly.entity_id
_entity_poly.type
_entity_poly.pdbx_seq_one_letter_code
_entity_poly.pdbx_strand_id
1 'polypeptide(L)'
;MPKIKNWLFGKEKPKDTESIAKIRRVINKYTLQSRRLTQQADEQKTIAKDMMKGGNKAGAKQALMRRQLYLKKLNDTQNKILNLQGMIESISEAKDVADTTKAIQDGVGVIETTLKDVSPADTERAMFEMQSSMEKVSFASEALADTSFSETELDLDMEDMIDQEMAELEMELSLGQADELPDVGVSTGPTKTPVKEEEDELGEDISELRKKIEREKSGA
;
A
#
# COMPACT_ATOMS: atom_id res chain seq x y z
N MET A 1 23.61 -36.82 -31.51
CA MET A 1 22.33 -36.54 -32.20
C MET A 1 21.45 -35.49 -31.50
N PRO A 2 21.91 -34.25 -31.20
CA PRO A 2 21.05 -33.21 -30.60
C PRO A 2 20.30 -32.33 -31.63
N LYS A 3 20.72 -32.33 -32.90
CA LYS A 3 20.23 -31.36 -33.90
C LYS A 3 18.78 -31.61 -34.36
N ILE A 4 18.31 -32.85 -34.35
CA ILE A 4 16.94 -33.21 -34.80
C ILE A 4 15.90 -32.87 -33.72
N LYS A 5 16.27 -33.02 -32.43
CA LYS A 5 15.40 -32.70 -31.30
C LYS A 5 15.12 -31.19 -31.20
N ASN A 6 16.12 -30.36 -31.49
CA ASN A 6 15.99 -28.89 -31.49
C ASN A 6 15.19 -28.35 -32.69
N TRP A 7 15.01 -29.14 -33.76
CA TRP A 7 14.19 -28.78 -34.92
C TRP A 7 12.72 -29.16 -34.70
N LEU A 8 12.45 -30.33 -34.12
CA LEU A 8 11.09 -30.81 -33.84
C LEU A 8 10.41 -30.14 -32.63
N PHE A 9 11.16 -29.63 -31.65
CA PHE A 9 10.60 -29.12 -30.39
C PHE A 9 10.85 -27.63 -30.13
N GLY A 10 11.45 -26.91 -31.09
CA GLY A 10 11.86 -25.51 -30.89
C GLY A 10 13.03 -25.38 -29.92
N LYS A 11 13.75 -24.26 -29.99
CA LYS A 11 14.83 -23.96 -29.03
C LYS A 11 14.22 -23.81 -27.64
N GLU A 12 14.81 -24.44 -26.62
CA GLU A 12 14.44 -24.20 -25.23
C GLU A 12 14.48 -22.70 -24.93
N LYS A 13 13.41 -22.18 -24.31
CA LYS A 13 13.34 -20.77 -23.94
C LYS A 13 14.45 -20.47 -22.95
N PRO A 14 15.10 -19.30 -23.03
CA PRO A 14 16.18 -18.96 -22.12
C PRO A 14 15.63 -18.92 -20.67
N LYS A 15 16.42 -19.43 -19.72
CA LYS A 15 15.99 -19.70 -18.32
C LYS A 15 15.47 -18.46 -17.58
N ASP A 16 15.94 -17.28 -17.97
CA ASP A 16 15.48 -15.96 -17.50
C ASP A 16 13.98 -15.75 -17.82
N THR A 17 13.56 -16.03 -19.06
CA THR A 17 12.17 -15.85 -19.49
C THR A 17 11.20 -16.80 -18.79
N GLU A 18 11.62 -18.02 -18.49
CA GLU A 18 10.81 -18.97 -17.73
C GLU A 18 10.64 -18.55 -16.26
N SER A 19 11.70 -18.02 -15.66
CA SER A 19 11.72 -17.57 -14.27
C SER A 19 10.88 -16.30 -14.09
N ILE A 20 11.03 -15.32 -14.99
CA ILE A 20 10.19 -14.10 -15.02
C ILE A 20 8.71 -14.48 -15.22
N ALA A 21 8.40 -15.43 -16.11
CA ALA A 21 7.02 -15.88 -16.31
C ALA A 21 6.42 -16.53 -15.05
N LYS A 22 7.20 -17.31 -14.28
CA LYS A 22 6.78 -17.86 -12.99
C LYS A 22 6.54 -16.75 -11.97
N ILE A 23 7.44 -15.77 -11.86
CA ILE A 23 7.28 -14.62 -10.94
C ILE A 23 6.01 -13.84 -11.28
N ARG A 24 5.77 -13.52 -12.56
CA ARG A 24 4.54 -12.85 -13.02
C ARG A 24 3.27 -13.63 -12.69
N ARG A 25 3.29 -14.97 -12.79
CA ARG A 25 2.15 -15.81 -12.38
C ARG A 25 1.86 -15.67 -10.88
N VAL A 26 2.90 -15.62 -10.05
CA VAL A 26 2.75 -15.44 -8.59
C VAL A 26 2.24 -14.03 -8.27
N ILE A 27 2.74 -12.99 -8.95
CA ILE A 27 2.22 -11.62 -8.85
C ILE A 27 0.71 -11.58 -9.15
N ASN A 28 0.27 -12.23 -10.23
CA ASN A 28 -1.16 -12.29 -10.57
C ASN A 28 -1.99 -12.99 -9.49
N LYS A 29 -1.47 -14.06 -8.89
CA LYS A 29 -2.12 -14.75 -7.77
C LYS A 29 -2.28 -13.82 -6.57
N TYR A 30 -1.22 -13.12 -6.16
CA TYR A 30 -1.29 -12.18 -5.05
C TYR A 30 -2.17 -10.95 -5.37
N THR A 31 -2.21 -10.51 -6.61
CA THR A 31 -3.11 -9.44 -7.05
C THR A 31 -4.58 -9.84 -6.88
N LEU A 32 -4.93 -11.07 -7.27
CA LEU A 32 -6.28 -11.60 -7.06
C LEU A 32 -6.61 -11.72 -5.57
N GLN A 33 -5.65 -12.21 -4.78
CA GLN A 33 -5.80 -12.31 -3.32
C GLN A 33 -5.98 -10.94 -2.66
N SER A 34 -5.21 -9.93 -3.09
CA SER A 34 -5.33 -8.55 -2.62
C SER A 34 -6.73 -8.00 -2.87
N ARG A 35 -7.28 -8.17 -4.08
CA ARG A 35 -8.67 -7.77 -4.39
C ARG A 35 -9.70 -8.42 -3.47
N ARG A 36 -9.54 -9.72 -3.21
CA ARG A 36 -10.42 -10.45 -2.28
C ARG A 36 -10.31 -9.90 -0.86
N LEU A 37 -9.10 -9.62 -0.38
CA LEU A 37 -8.88 -9.07 0.97
C LEU A 37 -9.49 -7.68 1.11
N THR A 38 -9.37 -6.82 0.08
CA THR A 38 -10.05 -5.52 0.03
C THR A 38 -11.56 -5.69 0.14
N GLN A 39 -12.16 -6.54 -0.69
CA GLN A 39 -13.60 -6.80 -0.63
C GLN A 39 -14.03 -7.30 0.75
N GLN A 40 -13.29 -8.23 1.35
CA GLN A 40 -13.60 -8.74 2.69
C GLN A 40 -13.49 -7.66 3.78
N ALA A 41 -12.52 -6.76 3.68
CA ALA A 41 -12.38 -5.63 4.59
C ALA A 41 -13.58 -4.67 4.48
N ASP A 42 -14.06 -4.39 3.28
CA ASP A 42 -15.20 -3.50 3.03
C ASP A 42 -16.53 -4.12 3.45
N GLU A 43 -16.70 -5.43 3.26
CA GLU A 43 -17.81 -6.20 3.81
C GLU A 43 -17.86 -6.09 5.34
N GLN A 44 -16.72 -6.22 6.02
CA GLN A 44 -16.66 -6.06 7.48
C GLN A 44 -16.99 -4.63 7.93
N LYS A 45 -16.60 -3.60 7.17
CA LYS A 45 -17.00 -2.20 7.46
C LYS A 45 -18.51 -2.03 7.37
N THR A 46 -19.13 -2.62 6.36
CA THR A 46 -20.59 -2.58 6.17
C THR A 46 -21.30 -3.28 7.33
N ILE A 47 -20.84 -4.48 7.72
CA ILE A 47 -21.36 -5.22 8.87
C ILE A 47 -21.22 -4.40 10.17
N ALA A 48 -20.07 -3.76 10.38
CA ALA A 48 -19.86 -2.91 11.55
C ALA A 48 -20.86 -1.75 11.59
N LYS A 49 -21.08 -1.08 10.45
CA LYS A 49 -22.06 0.01 10.32
C LYS A 49 -23.48 -0.45 10.64
N ASP A 50 -23.89 -1.61 10.15
CA ASP A 50 -25.22 -2.17 10.43
C ASP A 50 -25.39 -2.57 11.90
N MET A 51 -24.34 -3.12 12.53
CA MET A 51 -24.32 -3.42 13.96
C MET A 51 -24.40 -2.16 14.82
N MET A 52 -23.74 -1.07 14.42
CA MET A 52 -23.83 0.23 15.10
C MET A 52 -25.23 0.82 15.02
N LYS A 53 -25.89 0.78 13.84
CA LYS A 53 -27.29 1.19 13.68
C LYS A 53 -28.24 0.38 14.57
N GLY A 54 -27.97 -0.91 14.74
CA GLY A 54 -28.72 -1.79 15.63
C GLY A 54 -28.38 -1.64 17.13
N GLY A 55 -27.52 -0.69 17.51
CA GLY A 55 -27.09 -0.48 18.90
C GLY A 55 -26.09 -1.52 19.43
N ASN A 56 -25.62 -2.44 18.60
CA ASN A 56 -24.69 -3.50 19.00
C ASN A 56 -23.22 -3.07 18.83
N LYS A 57 -22.74 -2.23 19.75
CA LYS A 57 -21.34 -1.73 19.74
C LYS A 57 -20.31 -2.85 19.86
N ALA A 58 -20.58 -3.88 20.66
CA ALA A 58 -19.66 -5.01 20.84
C ALA A 58 -19.49 -5.83 19.55
N GLY A 59 -20.58 -6.08 18.82
CA GLY A 59 -20.55 -6.71 17.52
C GLY A 59 -19.79 -5.87 16.50
N ALA A 60 -20.05 -4.55 16.46
CA ALA A 60 -19.34 -3.65 15.57
C ALA A 60 -17.83 -3.66 15.81
N LYS A 61 -17.39 -3.62 17.08
CA LYS A 61 -15.97 -3.73 17.45
C LYS A 61 -15.34 -5.04 16.92
N GLN A 62 -16.05 -6.17 17.04
CA GLN A 62 -15.56 -7.45 16.49
C GLN A 62 -15.48 -7.46 14.96
N ALA A 63 -16.41 -6.82 14.26
CA ALA A 63 -16.36 -6.68 12.81
C ALA A 63 -15.17 -5.81 12.37
N LEU A 64 -14.91 -4.70 13.08
CA LEU A 64 -13.74 -3.84 12.85
C LEU A 64 -12.41 -4.56 13.13
N MET A 65 -12.33 -5.39 14.17
CA MET A 65 -11.16 -6.26 14.40
C MET A 65 -10.88 -7.17 13.19
N ARG A 66 -11.92 -7.78 12.62
CA ARG A 66 -11.79 -8.61 11.41
C ARG A 66 -11.36 -7.80 10.21
N ARG A 67 -11.90 -6.58 10.05
CA ARG A 67 -11.48 -5.63 9.00
C ARG A 67 -9.99 -5.34 9.11
N GLN A 68 -9.50 -4.99 10.30
CA GLN A 68 -8.07 -4.69 10.48
C GLN A 68 -7.17 -5.90 10.22
N LEU A 69 -7.61 -7.11 10.58
CA LEU A 69 -6.91 -8.33 10.19
C LEU A 69 -6.82 -8.49 8.66
N TYR A 70 -7.88 -8.19 7.92
CA TYR A 70 -7.86 -8.23 6.46
C TYR A 70 -6.98 -7.14 5.85
N LEU A 71 -6.97 -5.93 6.43
CA LEU A 71 -6.10 -4.83 5.99
C LEU A 71 -4.61 -5.13 6.25
N LYS A 72 -4.26 -5.70 7.40
CA LYS A 72 -2.89 -6.18 7.69
C LYS A 72 -2.45 -7.22 6.65
N LYS A 73 -3.30 -8.22 6.38
CA LYS A 73 -3.03 -9.23 5.33
C LYS A 73 -2.94 -8.63 3.93
N LEU A 74 -3.70 -7.58 3.65
CA LEU A 74 -3.67 -6.87 2.37
C LEU A 74 -2.32 -6.17 2.21
N ASN A 75 -1.85 -5.43 3.23
CA ASN A 75 -0.55 -4.78 3.24
C ASN A 75 0.59 -5.80 3.02
N ASP A 76 0.60 -6.91 3.78
CA ASP A 76 1.57 -7.99 3.59
C ASP A 76 1.56 -8.55 2.15
N THR A 77 0.37 -8.65 1.55
CA THR A 77 0.20 -9.15 0.18
C THR A 77 0.72 -8.15 -0.85
N GLN A 78 0.52 -6.86 -0.62
CA GLN A 78 1.05 -5.78 -1.46
C GLN A 78 2.57 -5.71 -1.38
N ASN A 79 3.16 -5.84 -0.19
CA ASN A 79 4.62 -5.91 -0.01
C ASN A 79 5.23 -7.10 -0.75
N LYS A 80 4.56 -8.26 -0.74
CA LYS A 80 4.98 -9.43 -1.55
C LYS A 80 4.95 -9.14 -3.05
N ILE A 81 3.96 -8.38 -3.54
CA ILE A 81 3.89 -7.98 -4.95
C ILE A 81 5.06 -7.07 -5.30
N LEU A 82 5.33 -6.04 -4.48
CA LEU A 82 6.44 -5.10 -4.69
C LEU A 82 7.79 -5.82 -4.72
N ASN A 83 8.05 -6.71 -3.77
CA ASN A 83 9.29 -7.50 -3.73
C ASN A 83 9.47 -8.38 -4.98
N LEU A 84 8.39 -8.97 -5.49
CA LEU A 84 8.43 -9.78 -6.72
C LEU A 84 8.63 -8.92 -7.97
N GLN A 85 8.11 -7.69 -7.99
CA GLN A 85 8.36 -6.72 -9.07
C GLN A 85 9.82 -6.28 -9.08
N GLY A 86 10.37 -5.92 -7.92
CA GLY A 86 11.80 -5.61 -7.78
C GLY A 86 12.70 -6.77 -8.22
N MET A 87 12.31 -8.02 -7.95
CA MET A 87 13.07 -9.19 -8.43
C MET A 87 13.08 -9.31 -9.97
N ILE A 88 11.99 -8.92 -10.66
CA ILE A 88 11.98 -8.88 -12.13
C ILE A 88 12.95 -7.80 -12.64
N GLU A 89 12.97 -6.64 -11.97
CA GLU A 89 13.87 -5.52 -12.30
C GLU A 89 15.33 -5.93 -12.09
N SER A 90 15.68 -6.53 -10.96
CA SER A 90 17.04 -7.04 -10.71
C SER A 90 17.49 -8.11 -11.71
N ILE A 91 16.58 -8.97 -12.20
CA ILE A 91 16.91 -9.92 -13.28
C ILE A 91 17.23 -9.17 -14.58
N SER A 92 16.49 -8.08 -14.87
CA SER A 92 16.76 -7.23 -16.02
C SER A 92 18.11 -6.53 -15.91
N GLU A 93 18.40 -5.93 -14.75
CA GLU A 93 19.68 -5.27 -14.48
C GLU A 93 20.86 -6.25 -14.59
N ALA A 94 20.73 -7.45 -14.02
CA ALA A 94 21.75 -8.49 -14.12
C ALA A 94 22.01 -8.91 -15.58
N LYS A 95 20.98 -8.86 -16.43
CA LYS A 95 21.11 -9.14 -17.87
C LYS A 95 21.87 -8.03 -18.59
N ASP A 96 21.55 -6.78 -18.30
CA ASP A 96 22.24 -5.62 -18.88
C ASP A 96 23.74 -5.60 -18.49
N VAL A 97 24.05 -5.95 -17.23
CA VAL A 97 25.44 -6.14 -16.76
C VAL A 97 26.13 -7.29 -17.50
N ALA A 98 25.45 -8.41 -17.70
CA ALA A 98 26.00 -9.55 -18.42
C ALA A 98 26.30 -9.23 -19.90
N ASP A 99 25.40 -8.50 -20.56
CA ASP A 99 25.58 -8.10 -21.96
C ASP A 99 26.66 -7.02 -22.11
N THR A 100 26.76 -6.08 -21.16
CA THR A 100 27.88 -5.14 -21.08
C THR A 100 29.21 -5.85 -20.91
N THR A 101 29.26 -6.86 -20.04
CA THR A 101 30.47 -7.66 -19.80
C THR A 101 30.93 -8.40 -21.06
N LYS A 102 29.99 -8.98 -21.82
CA LYS A 102 30.31 -9.63 -23.11
C LYS A 102 30.86 -8.61 -24.11
N ALA A 103 30.24 -7.44 -24.24
CA ALA A 103 30.71 -6.40 -25.14
C ALA A 103 32.13 -5.92 -24.81
N ILE A 104 32.46 -5.82 -23.51
CA ILE A 104 33.82 -5.53 -23.05
C ILE A 104 34.77 -6.66 -23.46
N GLN A 105 34.42 -7.92 -23.24
CA GLN A 105 35.26 -9.07 -23.61
C GLN A 105 35.52 -9.12 -25.12
N ASP A 106 34.50 -8.89 -25.93
CA ASP A 106 34.64 -8.82 -27.39
C ASP A 106 35.56 -7.67 -27.80
N GLY A 107 35.43 -6.50 -27.17
CA GLY A 107 36.29 -5.34 -27.38
C GLY A 107 37.75 -5.62 -26.99
N VAL A 108 38.00 -6.26 -25.85
CA VAL A 108 39.35 -6.69 -25.42
C VAL A 108 39.95 -7.66 -26.44
N GLY A 109 39.18 -8.63 -26.94
CA GLY A 109 39.68 -9.55 -27.97
C GLY A 109 40.07 -8.84 -29.27
N VAL A 110 39.32 -7.81 -29.68
CA VAL A 110 39.68 -6.96 -30.83
C VAL A 110 40.94 -6.14 -30.52
N ILE A 111 41.08 -5.60 -29.32
CA ILE A 111 42.27 -4.84 -28.89
C ILE A 111 43.51 -5.75 -28.87
N GLU A 112 43.43 -6.95 -28.28
CA GLU A 112 44.53 -7.93 -28.22
C GLU A 112 44.97 -8.37 -29.62
N THR A 113 44.02 -8.61 -30.52
CA THR A 113 44.32 -8.98 -31.91
C THR A 113 44.93 -7.80 -32.70
N THR A 114 44.53 -6.57 -32.40
CA THR A 114 45.06 -5.33 -33.02
C THR A 114 46.44 -4.94 -32.47
N LEU A 115 46.67 -5.13 -31.17
CA LEU A 115 47.92 -4.81 -30.48
C LEU A 115 48.98 -5.93 -30.60
N LYS A 116 48.65 -7.04 -31.27
CA LYS A 116 49.58 -8.15 -31.54
C LYS A 116 50.84 -7.71 -32.31
N ASP A 117 50.81 -6.54 -32.92
CA ASP A 117 51.91 -5.91 -33.65
C ASP A 117 52.59 -4.72 -32.90
N VAL A 118 52.27 -4.47 -31.62
CA VAL A 118 52.75 -3.29 -30.85
C VAL A 118 53.80 -3.66 -29.78
N SER A 119 54.89 -2.86 -29.71
CA SER A 119 56.15 -3.20 -29.02
C SER A 119 56.14 -2.98 -27.49
N PRO A 120 57.09 -3.57 -26.72
CA PRO A 120 57.03 -3.76 -25.26
C PRO A 120 56.91 -2.52 -24.35
N ALA A 121 57.12 -1.30 -24.85
CA ALA A 121 57.11 -0.08 -24.05
C ALA A 121 55.68 0.35 -23.62
N ASP A 122 54.64 -0.10 -24.32
CA ASP A 122 53.24 0.29 -24.03
C ASP A 122 52.59 -0.56 -22.93
N THR A 123 53.24 -1.65 -22.51
CA THR A 123 52.72 -2.62 -21.53
C THR A 123 52.76 -2.12 -20.09
N GLU A 124 53.75 -1.31 -19.71
CA GLU A 124 53.89 -0.76 -18.34
C GLU A 124 52.79 0.25 -18.01
N ARG A 125 52.32 1.00 -19.01
CA ARG A 125 51.21 1.96 -18.87
C ARG A 125 49.86 1.26 -18.71
N ALA A 126 49.67 0.14 -19.40
CA ALA A 126 48.46 -0.69 -19.30
C ALA A 126 48.29 -1.35 -17.92
N MET A 127 49.38 -1.73 -17.25
CA MET A 127 49.30 -2.31 -15.89
C MET A 127 48.81 -1.30 -14.84
N PHE A 128 49.20 -0.03 -14.95
CA PHE A 128 48.75 1.02 -14.04
C PHE A 128 47.25 1.34 -14.21
N GLU A 129 46.75 1.35 -15.45
CA GLU A 129 45.33 1.63 -15.75
C GLU A 129 44.40 0.46 -15.38
N MET A 130 44.91 -0.78 -15.42
CA MET A 130 44.17 -1.97 -14.98
C MET A 130 43.94 -2.01 -13.46
N GLN A 131 44.96 -1.66 -12.66
CA GLN A 131 44.86 -1.68 -11.20
C GLN A 131 43.87 -0.63 -10.67
N SER A 132 43.82 0.55 -11.30
CA SER A 132 42.83 1.59 -10.99
C SER A 132 41.38 1.20 -11.35
N SER A 133 41.21 0.30 -12.32
CA SER A 133 39.88 -0.17 -12.73
C SER A 133 39.32 -1.25 -11.81
N MET A 134 40.17 -2.07 -11.18
CA MET A 134 39.73 -3.08 -10.20
C MET A 134 39.23 -2.46 -8.88
N GLU A 135 39.80 -1.35 -8.41
CA GLU A 135 39.33 -0.66 -7.19
C GLU A 135 37.94 -0.04 -7.35
N LYS A 136 37.61 0.48 -8.55
CA LYS A 136 36.29 1.08 -8.83
C LYS A 136 35.16 0.05 -8.81
N VAL A 137 35.45 -1.19 -9.20
CA VAL A 137 34.49 -2.31 -9.15
C VAL A 137 34.23 -2.73 -7.70
N SER A 138 35.25 -2.71 -6.83
CA SER A 138 35.10 -3.02 -5.40
C SER A 138 34.19 -2.02 -4.68
N PHE A 139 34.39 -0.71 -4.91
CA PHE A 139 33.58 0.35 -4.29
C PHE A 139 32.10 0.30 -4.67
N ALA A 140 31.80 0.00 -5.94
CA ALA A 140 30.43 -0.16 -6.42
C ALA A 140 29.71 -1.35 -5.78
N SER A 141 30.45 -2.41 -5.42
CA SER A 141 29.87 -3.59 -4.76
C SER A 141 29.57 -3.37 -3.27
N GLU A 142 30.34 -2.52 -2.58
CA GLU A 142 30.17 -2.24 -1.15
C GLU A 142 29.06 -1.21 -0.87
N ALA A 143 28.88 -0.24 -1.78
CA ALA A 143 27.78 0.74 -1.72
C ALA A 143 26.38 0.12 -1.94
N LEU A 144 26.30 -1.09 -2.50
CA LEU A 144 25.05 -1.82 -2.74
C LEU A 144 24.67 -2.78 -1.60
N ALA A 145 25.51 -2.93 -0.57
CA ALA A 145 25.31 -3.88 0.53
C ALA A 145 24.51 -3.31 1.72
N ASP A 146 24.18 -2.01 1.72
CA ASP A 146 23.49 -1.35 2.82
C ASP A 146 22.06 -0.94 2.45
N THR A 147 21.11 -1.87 2.61
CA THR A 147 19.68 -1.54 2.66
C THR A 147 18.97 -2.48 3.65
N SER A 148 19.04 -2.18 4.94
CA SER A 148 18.14 -2.78 5.92
C SER A 148 17.02 -1.79 6.28
N PHE A 149 15.82 -2.04 5.75
CA PHE A 149 14.60 -1.35 6.18
C PHE A 149 13.85 -2.31 7.11
N SER A 150 13.76 -1.96 8.38
CA SER A 150 13.09 -2.76 9.41
C SER A 150 11.86 -2.00 9.89
N GLU A 151 10.67 -2.54 9.59
CA GLU A 151 9.38 -2.05 10.07
C GLU A 151 8.80 -3.15 10.97
N THR A 152 8.88 -2.97 12.29
CA THR A 152 8.27 -3.91 13.26
C THR A 152 7.91 -3.17 14.53
N GLU A 153 6.73 -2.54 14.53
CA GLU A 153 6.00 -2.19 15.75
C GLU A 153 4.53 -1.93 15.35
N LEU A 154 3.66 -2.95 15.40
CA LEU A 154 2.28 -2.83 14.85
C LEU A 154 1.20 -3.58 15.66
N ASP A 155 1.52 -4.18 16.81
CA ASP A 155 0.53 -4.96 17.57
C ASP A 155 -0.18 -4.16 18.70
N LEU A 156 0.38 -3.02 19.14
CA LEU A 156 -0.30 -2.12 20.09
C LEU A 156 -1.23 -1.11 19.39
N ASP A 157 -0.95 -0.76 18.13
CA ASP A 157 -1.73 0.24 17.37
C ASP A 157 -3.14 -0.25 16.98
N MET A 158 -3.39 -1.55 16.98
CA MET A 158 -4.64 -2.09 16.43
C MET A 158 -5.87 -1.69 17.26
N GLU A 159 -5.76 -1.65 18.59
CA GLU A 159 -6.88 -1.25 19.46
C GLU A 159 -7.22 0.23 19.28
N ASP A 160 -6.20 1.10 19.25
CA ASP A 160 -6.35 2.54 19.00
C ASP A 160 -6.95 2.82 17.62
N MET A 161 -6.53 2.09 16.58
CA MET A 161 -7.11 2.19 15.24
C MET A 161 -8.58 1.76 15.19
N ILE A 162 -8.96 0.71 15.94
CA ILE A 162 -10.36 0.26 16.01
C ILE A 162 -11.22 1.30 16.70
N ASP A 163 -10.74 1.89 17.80
CA ASP A 163 -11.49 2.89 18.56
C ASP A 163 -11.66 4.19 17.74
N GLN A 164 -10.65 4.59 16.96
CA GLN A 164 -10.75 5.69 15.98
C GLN A 164 -11.79 5.38 14.89
N GLU A 165 -11.73 4.21 14.26
CA GLU A 165 -12.66 3.82 13.20
C GLU A 165 -14.11 3.69 13.73
N MET A 166 -14.28 3.32 15.00
CA MET A 166 -15.58 3.31 15.67
C MET A 166 -16.13 4.73 15.85
N ALA A 167 -15.29 5.68 16.30
CA ALA A 167 -15.67 7.09 16.43
C ALA A 167 -16.05 7.71 15.07
N GLU A 168 -15.31 7.38 14.01
CA GLU A 168 -15.63 7.81 12.64
C GLU A 168 -16.99 7.27 12.18
N LEU A 169 -17.29 5.99 12.43
CA LEU A 169 -18.59 5.40 12.09
C LEU A 169 -19.73 6.02 12.89
N GLU A 170 -19.54 6.33 14.17
CA GLU A 170 -20.53 7.04 14.99
C GLU A 170 -20.82 8.43 14.42
N MET A 171 -19.79 9.15 14.00
CA MET A 171 -19.93 10.46 13.36
C MET A 171 -20.63 10.36 11.99
N GLU A 172 -20.25 9.39 11.15
CA GLU A 172 -20.87 9.16 9.84
C GLU A 172 -22.37 8.84 9.97
N LEU A 173 -22.74 8.05 10.98
CA LEU A 173 -24.15 7.70 11.26
C LEU A 173 -24.94 8.89 11.80
N SER A 174 -24.35 9.67 12.71
CA SER A 174 -24.98 10.88 13.27
C SER A 174 -25.26 11.92 12.19
N LEU A 175 -24.30 12.13 11.26
CA LEU A 175 -24.48 13.03 10.11
C LEU A 175 -25.49 12.49 9.08
N GLY A 176 -25.53 11.18 8.86
CA GLY A 176 -26.48 10.55 7.94
C GLY A 176 -27.93 10.51 8.45
N GLN A 177 -28.17 10.69 9.76
CA GLN A 177 -29.50 10.73 10.35
C GLN A 177 -30.16 12.12 10.26
N ALA A 178 -29.40 13.16 9.88
CA ALA A 178 -29.90 14.53 9.73
C ALA A 178 -30.63 14.80 8.40
N ASP A 179 -30.71 13.82 7.48
CA ASP A 179 -31.27 13.98 6.13
C ASP A 179 -32.74 13.52 5.99
N GLU A 180 -33.37 13.00 7.04
CA GLU A 180 -34.84 12.85 7.08
C GLU A 180 -35.50 14.15 7.54
N LEU A 181 -35.55 15.14 6.65
CA LEU A 181 -36.47 16.26 6.78
C LEU A 181 -37.92 15.71 6.72
N PRO A 182 -38.80 16.06 7.67
CA PRO A 182 -40.18 15.61 7.64
C PRO A 182 -40.89 16.14 6.39
N ASP A 183 -41.46 15.22 5.61
CA ASP A 183 -42.35 15.54 4.49
C ASP A 183 -43.61 16.21 5.04
N VAL A 184 -43.62 17.55 5.01
CA VAL A 184 -44.80 18.37 5.34
C VAL A 184 -45.79 18.33 4.17
N GLY A 185 -46.45 17.19 4.02
CA GLY A 185 -47.65 17.02 3.22
C GLY A 185 -48.85 17.71 3.87
N VAL A 186 -49.10 18.95 3.47
CA VAL A 186 -50.27 19.75 3.87
C VAL A 186 -51.57 19.07 3.40
N SER A 187 -52.45 18.67 4.33
CA SER A 187 -53.88 18.54 4.05
C SER A 187 -54.70 18.91 5.29
N THR A 188 -55.59 19.87 5.08
CA THR A 188 -56.42 20.60 6.03
C THR A 188 -57.53 19.74 6.64
N GLY A 189 -57.67 19.77 7.98
CA GLY A 189 -58.85 19.28 8.70
C GLY A 189 -58.75 19.56 10.20
N PRO A 190 -59.77 20.12 10.88
CA PRO A 190 -59.62 20.60 12.26
C PRO A 190 -60.10 19.56 13.28
N THR A 191 -59.23 19.08 14.17
CA THR A 191 -59.66 18.46 15.45
C THR A 191 -58.66 18.75 16.57
N LYS A 192 -59.21 19.09 17.74
CA LYS A 192 -58.57 19.67 18.94
C LYS A 192 -57.76 18.69 19.80
N THR A 193 -56.71 19.25 20.44
CA THR A 193 -56.14 19.00 21.80
C THR A 193 -55.44 17.66 22.13
N PRO A 194 -54.53 17.62 23.15
CA PRO A 194 -53.47 18.58 23.51
C PRO A 194 -52.12 17.87 23.81
N VAL A 195 -50.98 18.48 23.47
CA VAL A 195 -49.69 18.19 24.15
C VAL A 195 -49.03 19.54 24.38
N LYS A 196 -49.05 19.99 25.63
CA LYS A 196 -48.42 21.21 26.09
C LYS A 196 -47.75 20.84 27.40
N GLU A 197 -46.45 20.53 27.35
CA GLU A 197 -45.63 20.44 28.58
C GLU A 197 -44.11 20.44 28.35
N GLU A 198 -43.56 20.31 27.14
CA GLU A 198 -42.09 20.31 26.95
C GLU A 198 -41.48 21.60 26.34
N GLU A 199 -42.30 22.54 25.83
CA GLU A 199 -41.79 23.81 25.27
C GLU A 199 -41.60 24.92 26.32
N ASP A 200 -42.25 24.85 27.48
CA ASP A 200 -42.17 25.90 28.51
C ASP A 200 -40.87 25.81 29.34
N GLU A 201 -40.31 24.61 29.59
CA GLU A 201 -39.05 24.46 30.37
C GLU A 201 -37.80 24.95 29.60
N LEU A 202 -37.72 24.70 28.29
CA LEU A 202 -36.58 25.16 27.47
C LEU A 202 -36.59 26.67 27.24
N GLY A 203 -37.78 27.30 27.26
CA GLY A 203 -37.93 28.75 27.11
C GLY A 203 -37.46 29.52 28.35
N GLU A 204 -37.72 28.99 29.54
CA GLU A 204 -37.27 29.59 30.81
C GLU A 204 -35.74 29.56 30.92
N ASP A 205 -35.09 28.43 30.61
CA ASP A 205 -33.63 28.27 30.67
C ASP A 205 -32.88 29.22 29.72
N ILE A 206 -33.38 29.41 28.49
CA ILE A 206 -32.77 30.34 27.52
C ILE A 206 -32.91 31.80 27.99
N SER A 207 -34.02 32.14 28.66
CA SER A 207 -34.27 33.49 29.17
C SER A 207 -33.37 33.83 30.36
N GLU A 208 -33.10 32.87 31.24
CA GLU A 208 -32.18 33.04 32.38
C GLU A 208 -30.73 33.17 31.92
N LEU A 209 -30.30 32.36 30.95
CA LEU A 209 -28.96 32.44 30.35
C LEU A 209 -28.72 33.79 29.68
N ARG A 210 -29.72 34.35 28.98
CA ARG A 210 -29.62 35.69 28.39
C ARG A 210 -29.48 36.79 29.44
N LYS A 211 -30.26 36.74 30.53
CA LYS A 211 -30.14 37.69 31.65
C LYS A 211 -28.79 37.62 32.36
N LYS A 212 -28.20 36.43 32.46
CA LYS A 212 -26.88 36.23 33.08
C LYS A 212 -25.77 36.84 32.24
N ILE A 213 -25.82 36.65 30.92
CA ILE A 213 -24.88 37.24 29.96
C ILE A 213 -24.99 38.78 29.95
N GLU A 214 -26.19 39.33 30.09
CA GLU A 214 -26.40 40.78 30.13
C GLU A 214 -25.86 41.42 31.41
N ARG A 215 -26.01 40.75 32.57
CA ARG A 215 -25.43 41.20 33.84
C ARG A 215 -23.90 41.15 33.87
N GLU A 216 -23.29 40.15 33.24
CA GLU A 216 -21.83 40.06 33.12
C GLU A 216 -21.27 41.11 32.14
N LYS A 217 -22.04 41.50 31.11
CA LYS A 217 -21.66 42.60 30.21
C LYS A 217 -21.89 43.99 30.78
N SER A 218 -22.81 44.16 31.73
CA SER A 218 -23.05 45.47 32.38
C SER A 218 -22.22 45.70 33.66
N GLY A 219 -21.35 44.74 34.02
CA GLY A 219 -20.52 44.77 35.23
C GLY A 219 -19.02 44.90 34.98
N ALA A 220 -18.60 45.19 33.75
CA ALA A 220 -17.21 45.47 33.37
C ALA A 220 -17.03 46.93 32.96
#